data_AF-A0A6A5UEB3-F1
#
_entry.id   AF-A0A6A5UEB3-F1
#
_cell.length_a   1.000
_cell.length_b   1.000
_cell.length_c   1.000
_cell.angle_alpha   90.00
_cell.angle_beta   90.00
_cell.angle_gamma   90.00
#
_symmetry.space_group_name_H-M   'P 1'
#
loop_
_entity.id
_entity.type
_entity.pdbx_description
1 polymer ?
#
loop_
_entity_poly.entity_id
_entity_poly.type
_entity_poly.pdbx_seq_one_letter_code
_entity_poly.pdbx_strand_id
1 'polypeptide(L)' 'MLHGLWGRKTGQVEGYSYTDANKSKGITWDDNTLFEYLENPKKYIPGTKMAFGGLKKPKDRNDLITFLKEETK' A
#
# COMPACT_ATOMS: atom_id res chain seq x y z
N MET A 1 -15.16 -0.15 5.97
CA MET A 1 -14.24 0.01 7.11
C MET A 1 -12.90 -0.58 6.70
N LEU A 2 -11.88 0.25 6.49
CA LEU A 2 -10.53 -0.20 6.11
C LEU A 2 -9.71 -0.61 7.34
N HIS A 3 -10.33 -1.25 8.34
CA HIS A 3 -9.59 -1.72 9.52
C HIS A 3 -8.58 -2.82 9.11
N GLY A 4 -7.38 -2.74 9.66
CA GLY A 4 -6.36 -3.79 9.51
C GLY A 4 -5.60 -3.73 8.18
N LEU A 5 -5.23 -2.53 7.71
CA LEU A 5 -4.24 -2.43 6.64
C LEU A 5 -2.87 -2.94 7.10
N TRP A 6 -2.44 -2.57 8.31
CA TRP A 6 -1.18 -3.04 8.89
C TRP A 6 -1.22 -4.53 9.22
N GLY A 7 -0.15 -5.24 8.87
CA GLY A 7 -0.05 -6.70 9.02
C GLY A 7 -0.79 -7.50 7.94
N ARG A 8 -1.47 -6.82 7.00
CA ARG A 8 -2.22 -7.48 5.93
C ARG A 8 -1.32 -7.79 4.75
N LYS A 9 -1.43 -9.01 4.24
CA LYS A 9 -0.76 -9.40 3.00
C LYS A 9 -1.49 -8.82 1.78
N THR A 10 -0.72 -8.36 0.80
CA THR A 10 -1.24 -7.93 -0.50
C THR A 10 -2.00 -9.07 -1.18
N GLY A 11 -3.08 -8.76 -1.90
CA GLY A 11 -3.77 -9.73 -2.73
C GLY A 11 -4.68 -10.75 -2.01
N GLN A 12 -4.93 -10.57 -0.72
CA GLN A 12 -5.66 -11.53 0.13
C GLN A 12 -7.08 -11.06 0.52
N VAL A 13 -7.57 -9.94 0.00
CA VAL A 13 -8.91 -9.44 0.37
C VAL A 13 -9.96 -10.12 -0.48
N GLU A 14 -10.82 -10.91 0.16
CA GLU A 14 -12.03 -11.43 -0.48
C GLU A 14 -12.89 -10.27 -1.00
N GLY A 15 -13.35 -10.39 -2.24
CA GLY A 15 -14.19 -9.38 -2.90
C GLY A 15 -13.45 -8.30 -3.69
N TYR A 16 -12.12 -8.24 -3.67
CA TYR A 16 -11.35 -7.27 -4.48
C TYR A 16 -10.49 -7.96 -5.55
N SER A 17 -10.70 -7.59 -6.81
CA SER A 17 -9.95 -8.13 -7.95
C SER A 17 -8.54 -7.52 -8.03
N TYR A 18 -7.62 -8.05 -7.23
CA TYR A 18 -6.20 -7.73 -7.31
C TYR A 18 -5.58 -8.27 -8.59
N THR A 19 -4.58 -7.54 -9.10
CA THR A 19 -3.74 -8.00 -10.20
C THR A 19 -2.80 -9.11 -9.74
N ASP A 20 -2.38 -9.98 -10.66
CA ASP A 20 -1.50 -11.10 -10.34
C ASP A 20 -0.18 -10.64 -9.74
N ALA A 21 0.30 -9.46 -10.12
CA ALA A 21 1.46 -8.81 -9.50
C ALA A 21 1.25 -8.49 -8.01
N ASN A 22 0.03 -8.13 -7.59
CA ASN A 22 -0.29 -7.89 -6.18
C ASN A 22 -0.42 -9.19 -5.39
N LYS A 23 -0.89 -10.26 -6.03
CA LYS A 23 -1.01 -11.60 -5.42
C LYS A 23 0.35 -12.28 -5.28
N SER A 24 1.23 -12.14 -6.27
CA SER A 24 2.53 -12.80 -6.29
C SER A 24 3.57 -12.15 -5.36
N LYS A 25 3.46 -10.83 -5.12
CA LYS A 25 4.44 -10.12 -4.29
C LYS A 25 4.39 -10.51 -2.82
N GLY A 26 3.21 -10.90 -2.31
CA GLY A 26 3.04 -11.43 -0.94
C GLY A 26 3.51 -10.49 0.17
N ILE A 27 3.52 -9.18 -0.08
CA ILE A 27 4.07 -8.18 0.84
C ILE A 27 3.09 -7.97 1.98
N THR A 28 3.61 -7.89 3.20
CA THR A 28 2.84 -7.45 4.35
C THR A 28 2.90 -5.94 4.42
N TRP A 29 1.75 -5.27 4.47
CA TRP A 29 1.70 -3.84 4.66
C TRP A 29 2.13 -3.49 6.09
N ASP A 30 3.19 -2.69 6.19
CA ASP A 30 3.75 -2.09 7.38
C ASP A 30 4.25 -0.67 7.06
N ASP A 31 4.75 0.05 8.06
CA ASP A 31 5.18 1.44 7.88
C ASP A 31 6.27 1.56 6.79
N ASN A 32 7.21 0.60 6.70
CA ASN A 32 8.32 0.64 5.74
C ASN A 32 7.89 0.33 4.31
N THR A 33 7.13 -0.76 4.13
CA THR A 33 6.61 -1.19 2.84
C THR A 33 5.62 -0.17 2.28
N LEU A 34 4.79 0.45 3.13
CA LEU A 34 3.94 1.57 2.72
C LEU A 34 4.78 2.78 2.34
N PHE A 35 5.84 3.10 3.07
CA PHE A 35 6.72 4.21 2.72
C PHE A 35 7.40 4.03 1.36
N GLU A 36 7.93 2.85 1.07
CA GLU A 36 8.50 2.54 -0.25
C GLU A 36 7.43 2.48 -1.36
N TYR A 37 6.27 1.90 -1.06
CA TYR A 37 5.16 1.84 -2.01
C TYR A 37 4.65 3.23 -2.39
N LEU A 38 4.48 4.11 -1.40
CA LEU A 38 4.00 5.47 -1.60
C LEU A 38 4.99 6.32 -2.37
N GLU A 39 6.28 5.99 -2.39
CA GLU A 39 7.25 6.69 -3.24
C GLU A 39 6.94 6.51 -4.73
N ASN A 40 6.68 5.27 -5.15
CA ASN A 40 6.34 4.96 -6.53
C ASN A 40 5.59 3.62 -6.63
N PRO A 41 4.26 3.63 -6.57
CA PRO A 41 3.45 2.41 -6.57
C PRO A 41 3.63 1.57 -7.83
N LYS A 42 3.80 2.22 -8.99
CA LYS A 42 3.99 1.52 -10.28
C LYS A 42 5.34 0.82 -10.36
N LYS A 43 6.39 1.41 -9.78
CA LYS A 43 7.72 0.80 -9.70
C LYS A 43 7.73 -0.31 -8.65
N TYR A 44 7.10 -0.08 -7.50
CA TYR A 44 7.04 -1.06 -6.43
C TYR A 44 6.21 -2.27 -6.84
N ILE A 45 5.02 -2.07 -7.42
CA ILE A 45 4.14 -3.16 -7.91
C ILE A 45 3.82 -2.90 -9.38
N PRO A 46 4.65 -3.42 -10.30
CA PRO A 46 4.39 -3.33 -11.74
C PRO A 46 3.03 -3.91 -12.08
N GLY A 47 2.19 -3.14 -12.79
CA GLY A 47 0.82 -3.55 -13.10
C GLY A 47 -0.20 -3.36 -11.97
N THR A 48 0.12 -2.58 -10.93
CA THR A 48 -0.90 -2.12 -9.98
C THR A 48 -1.95 -1.26 -10.68
N LYS A 49 -3.23 -1.43 -10.30
CA LYS A 49 -4.34 -0.57 -10.75
C LYS A 49 -4.41 0.76 -9.99
N MET A 50 -3.52 0.99 -9.03
CA MET A 50 -3.49 2.25 -8.28
C MET A 50 -3.03 3.40 -9.18
N ALA A 51 -3.93 4.36 -9.44
CA ALA A 51 -3.65 5.57 -10.20
C ALA A 51 -2.96 6.65 -9.34
N PHE A 52 -1.96 6.26 -8.55
CA PHE A 52 -1.20 7.18 -7.70
C PHE A 52 0.19 7.42 -8.28
N GLY A 53 0.57 8.69 -8.43
CA GLY A 53 1.86 9.09 -9.01
C GLY A 53 3.06 8.89 -8.08
N GLY A 54 2.81 8.73 -6.79
CA GLY A 54 3.82 8.62 -5.75
C GLY A 54 4.14 9.96 -5.07
N LEU A 55 4.70 9.88 -3.86
CA LEU A 55 5.12 10.99 -3.02
C LEU A 55 6.64 10.95 -2.87
N LYS A 56 7.33 11.91 -3.48
CA LYS A 56 8.81 11.99 -3.41
C LYS A 56 9.33 12.54 -2.09
N LYS A 57 8.50 13.31 -1.37
CA LYS A 57 8.91 13.93 -0.10
C LYS A 57 8.70 12.92 1.04
N PRO A 58 9.76 12.59 1.81
CA PRO A 58 9.65 11.71 2.98
C PRO A 58 8.61 12.16 4.00
N LYS A 59 8.48 13.48 4.21
CA LYS A 59 7.51 14.05 5.15
C LYS A 59 6.08 13.74 4.75
N ASP A 60 5.70 14.05 3.51
CA ASP A 60 4.36 13.79 2.97
C ASP A 60 4.01 12.29 3.03
N ARG A 61 5.00 11.41 2.83
CA ARG A 61 4.82 9.95 3.01
C ARG A 61 4.51 9.59 4.46
N ASN A 62 5.30 10.10 5.41
CA ASN A 62 5.09 9.85 6.84
C ASN A 62 3.74 10.39 7.33
N ASP A 63 3.35 11.58 6.88
CA ASP A 63 2.06 12.19 7.24
C ASP A 63 0.91 11.32 6.72
N LEU A 64 1.00 10.83 5.48
CA LEU A 64 -0.02 9.94 4.90
C LEU A 64 -0.05 8.57 5.59
N ILE A 65 1.09 7.99 5.94
CA ILE A 65 1.18 6.73 6.69
C ILE A 65 0.53 6.92 8.07
N THR A 66 0.81 8.02 8.75
CA THR A 66 0.21 8.33 10.06
C THR A 66 -1.30 8.44 9.94
N PHE A 67 -1.79 9.20 8.95
CA PHE A 67 -3.22 9.32 8.67
C PHE A 67 -3.86 7.96 8.38
N LEU A 68 -3.28 7.16 7.49
CA LEU A 68 -3.78 5.82 7.18
C LEU A 68 -3.81 4.94 8.43
N LYS A 69 -2.83 5.05 9.32
CA LYS A 69 -2.77 4.27 10.57
C LYS A 69 -3.89 4.65 11.53
N GLU A 70 -4.25 5.92 11.58
CA GLU A 70 -5.36 6.42 12.39
C GLU A 70 -6.72 6.06 11.79
N GLU A 71 -6.89 6.16 10.47
CA GLU A 71 -8.14 5.83 9.76
C GLU A 71 -8.39 4.33 9.62
N THR A 72 -7.36 3.50 9.79
CA THR A 72 -7.45 2.02 9.74
C THR A 72 -7.35 1.34 11.11
N LYS A 73 -7.34 2.13 12.20
CA LYS A 73 -7.48 1.65 13.58
C LYS A 73 -8.85 1.06 13.80
#